data_AF-A0A8H1LJA3-F1
#
_entry.id   AF-A0A8H1LJA3-F1
#
_cell.length_a   1.000
_cell.length_b   1.000
_cell.length_c   1.000
_cell.angle_alpha   90.00
_cell.angle_beta   90.00
_cell.angle_gamma   90.00
#
_symmetry.space_group_name_H-M   'P 1'
#
loop_
_entity.id
_entity.type
_entity.pdbx_description
1 polymer ?
#
loop_
_entity_poly.entity_id
_entity_poly.type
_entity_poly.pdbx_seq_one_letter_code
_entity_poly.pdbx_strand_id
1 'polypeptide(L)'
;MANRLAQTTSPYLLQHADNPVDWWPWSPEAFEEARKRDVPVLLSVGYASCHWCHVMAHESFEDETVAAYLNAHFVPVKVDREERPDVDAVYMEAVQA
;
A
#
# COMPACT_ATOMS: atom_id res chain seq x y z
N MET A 1 -8.29 -11.10 8.86
CA MET A 1 -8.91 -9.83 9.34
C MET A 1 -8.78 -8.86 8.19
N ALA A 2 -9.86 -8.19 7.81
CA ALA A 2 -9.82 -7.27 6.68
C ALA A 2 -9.27 -5.90 7.13
N ASN A 3 -8.29 -5.36 6.41
CA ASN A 3 -7.75 -4.02 6.60
C ASN A 3 -8.65 -2.94 5.94
N ARG A 4 -8.21 -1.67 5.95
CA ARG A 4 -9.02 -0.53 5.47
C ARG A 4 -9.33 -0.60 3.97
N LEU A 5 -8.56 -1.36 3.18
CA LEU A 5 -8.82 -1.52 1.74
C LEU A 5 -10.15 -2.24 1.46
N ALA A 6 -10.71 -2.97 2.42
CA ALA A 6 -12.02 -3.60 2.31
C ALA A 6 -13.18 -2.62 2.06
N GLN A 7 -12.96 -1.31 2.28
CA GLN A 7 -13.94 -0.24 2.03
C GLN A 7 -13.70 0.50 0.72
N THR A 8 -12.76 0.06 -0.11
CA THR A 8 -12.44 0.68 -1.41
C THR A 8 -13.27 0.08 -2.55
N THR A 9 -13.30 0.77 -3.69
CA THR A 9 -13.99 0.28 -4.90
C THR A 9 -13.05 -0.33 -5.92
N SER A 10 -11.75 -0.06 -5.84
CA SER A 10 -10.74 -0.62 -6.75
C SER A 10 -10.67 -2.14 -6.60
N PRO A 11 -10.87 -2.91 -7.68
CA PRO A 11 -10.67 -4.36 -7.66
C PRO A 11 -9.24 -4.75 -7.27
N TYR A 12 -8.23 -3.95 -7.63
CA TYR A 12 -6.84 -4.20 -7.27
C TYR A 12 -6.60 -3.98 -5.76
N LEU A 13 -7.12 -2.90 -5.18
CA LEU A 13 -6.97 -2.66 -3.74
C LEU A 13 -7.72 -3.72 -2.91
N LEU A 14 -8.90 -4.14 -3.37
CA LEU A 14 -9.69 -5.18 -2.69
C LEU A 14 -8.96 -6.53 -2.65
N GLN A 15 -8.10 -6.85 -3.62
CA GLN A 15 -7.28 -8.08 -3.58
C GLN A 15 -6.29 -8.09 -2.41
N HIS A 16 -5.94 -6.93 -1.85
CA HIS A 16 -5.03 -6.79 -0.71
C HIS A 16 -5.77 -6.56 0.62
N ALA A 17 -7.10 -6.61 0.62
CA ALA A 17 -7.90 -6.30 1.80
C ALA A 17 -7.69 -7.28 2.96
N ASP A 18 -7.34 -8.54 2.67
CA ASP A 18 -7.11 -9.57 3.68
C ASP A 18 -5.64 -9.78 4.03
N ASN A 19 -4.72 -9.00 3.43
CA ASN A 19 -3.30 -9.07 3.76
C ASN A 19 -3.08 -8.67 5.23
N PRO A 20 -2.14 -9.33 5.94
CA PRO A 20 -1.78 -8.98 7.32
C PRO A 20 -1.13 -7.60 7.45
N VAL A 21 -0.61 -7.04 6.36
CA VAL A 21 -0.16 -5.63 6.33
C VAL A 21 -1.39 -4.72 6.53
N ASP A 22 -1.29 -3.78 7.45
CA ASP A 22 -2.36 -2.84 7.82
C ASP A 22 -2.47 -1.72 6.79
N TRP A 23 -2.83 -2.08 5.57
CA TRP A 23 -2.88 -1.17 4.44
C TRP A 23 -3.88 -0.04 4.63
N TRP A 24 -3.42 1.16 4.29
CA TRP A 24 -4.24 2.34 4.08
C TRP A 24 -4.43 2.59 2.58
N PRO A 25 -5.61 3.08 2.14
CA PRO A 25 -5.70 3.71 0.84
C PRO A 25 -4.92 5.04 0.84
N TRP A 26 -4.64 5.59 -0.34
CA TRP A 26 -4.11 6.96 -0.43
C TRP A 26 -5.13 7.95 0.12
N SER A 27 -4.91 8.46 1.33
CA SER A 27 -5.82 9.39 1.98
C SER A 27 -5.10 10.35 2.95
N PRO A 28 -5.67 11.53 3.25
CA PRO A 28 -5.11 12.46 4.24
C PRO A 28 -4.88 11.80 5.61
N GLU A 29 -5.78 10.92 6.03
CA GLU A 29 -5.75 10.24 7.32
C GLU A 29 -4.51 9.33 7.46
N ALA A 30 -4.08 8.67 6.38
CA ALA A 30 -2.86 7.88 6.38
C ALA A 30 -1.61 8.73 6.68
N PHE A 31 -1.53 9.93 6.09
CA PHE A 31 -0.42 10.86 6.34
C PHE A 31 -0.48 11.51 7.72
N GLU A 32 -1.68 11.76 8.23
CA GLU A 32 -1.85 12.18 9.63
C GLU A 32 -1.41 11.10 10.61
N GLU A 33 -1.73 9.84 10.33
CA GLU A 33 -1.32 8.71 11.17
C GLU A 33 0.20 8.55 11.19
N ALA A 34 0.86 8.69 10.03
CA ALA A 34 2.31 8.66 9.93
C ALA A 34 2.96 9.77 10.78
N ARG A 35 2.40 10.98 10.73
CA ARG A 35 2.84 12.11 11.59
C ARG A 35 2.59 11.86 13.07
N LYS A 36 1.44 11.31 13.45
CA LYS A 36 1.09 11.01 14.86
C LYS A 36 2.01 9.94 15.45
N ARG A 37 2.33 8.92 14.67
CA ARG A 37 3.20 7.80 15.07
C ARG A 37 4.68 8.10 14.94
N ASP A 38 5.05 9.20 14.28
CA ASP A 38 6.43 9.57 13.95
C ASP A 38 7.18 8.46 13.20
N VAL A 39 6.52 7.89 12.19
CA VAL A 39 7.07 6.84 11.34
C VAL A 39 6.89 7.19 9.86
N PRO A 40 7.79 6.71 8.97
CA PRO A 40 7.67 6.95 7.53
C PRO A 40 6.43 6.26 6.92
N VAL A 41 6.03 6.77 5.75
CA VAL A 41 5.04 6.12 4.89
C VAL A 41 5.76 5.13 3.97
N LEU A 42 5.28 3.88 3.95
CA LEU A 42 5.66 2.92 2.91
C LEU A 42 4.63 3.00 1.78
N LEU A 43 5.00 3.66 0.68
CA LEU A 43 4.13 3.77 -0.49
C LEU A 43 4.33 2.58 -1.44
N SER A 44 3.26 1.83 -1.71
CA SER A 44 3.25 0.73 -2.68
C SER A 44 2.22 1.00 -3.78
N VAL A 45 2.70 1.41 -4.95
CA VAL A 45 1.90 1.66 -6.15
C VAL A 45 1.89 0.42 -7.05
N GLY A 46 0.73 0.04 -7.57
CA GLY A 46 0.64 -1.04 -8.57
C GLY A 46 -0.72 -1.03 -9.28
N TYR A 47 -1.00 -2.08 -10.04
CA TYR A 47 -2.21 -2.20 -10.85
C TYR A 47 -2.55 -3.68 -11.09
N ALA A 48 -3.80 -4.00 -11.44
CA ALA A 48 -4.31 -5.38 -11.44
C ALA A 48 -3.60 -6.35 -12.39
N SER A 49 -3.00 -5.87 -13.47
CA SER A 49 -2.30 -6.72 -14.46
C SER A 49 -0.78 -6.75 -14.28
N CYS A 50 -0.27 -6.21 -13.18
CA CYS A 50 1.15 -6.19 -12.85
C CYS A 50 1.62 -7.53 -12.29
N HIS A 51 2.44 -8.27 -13.04
CA HIS A 51 2.97 -9.57 -12.59
C HIS A 51 3.76 -9.46 -11.28
N TRP A 52 4.71 -8.52 -11.21
CA TRP A 52 5.58 -8.36 -10.03
C TRP A 52 4.84 -7.85 -8.79
N CYS A 53 3.72 -7.15 -8.98
CA CYS A 53 2.87 -6.73 -7.88
C CYS A 53 2.24 -7.93 -7.18
N HIS A 54 1.82 -8.95 -7.95
CA HIS A 54 1.31 -10.21 -7.39
C HIS A 54 2.41 -11.02 -6.70
N VAL A 55 3.61 -11.10 -7.30
CA VAL A 55 4.74 -11.82 -6.69
C VAL A 55 5.12 -11.19 -5.35
N MET A 56 5.30 -9.86 -5.30
CA MET A 56 5.62 -9.16 -4.05
C MET A 56 4.50 -9.27 -3.01
N ALA A 57 3.24 -9.29 -3.45
CA ALA A 57 2.13 -9.49 -2.54
C ALA A 57 2.18 -10.88 -1.87
N HIS A 58 2.36 -11.93 -2.69
CA HIS A 58 2.38 -13.29 -2.22
C HIS A 58 3.61 -13.61 -1.35
N GLU A 59 4.79 -13.16 -1.77
CA GLU A 59 6.05 -13.50 -1.09
C GLU A 59 6.36 -12.59 0.12
N SER A 60 5.71 -11.43 0.23
CA SER A 60 6.05 -10.45 1.28
C SER A 60 4.84 -9.89 2.01
N PHE A 61 3.81 -9.42 1.31
CA PHE A 61 2.69 -8.74 1.96
C PHE A 61 1.68 -9.70 2.59
N GLU A 62 1.70 -10.98 2.23
CA GLU A 62 0.94 -12.06 2.86
C GLU A 62 1.69 -12.73 4.02
N ASP A 63 3.01 -12.50 4.15
CA ASP A 63 3.82 -13.05 5.24
C ASP A 63 3.60 -12.29 6.55
N GLU A 64 3.23 -12.99 7.61
CA GLU A 64 2.93 -12.38 8.92
C GLU A 64 4.15 -11.71 9.57
N THR A 65 5.35 -12.23 9.35
CA THR A 65 6.58 -11.70 9.96
C THR A 65 6.95 -10.37 9.31
N VAL A 66 6.93 -10.33 7.98
CA VAL A 66 7.13 -9.10 7.20
C VAL A 66 6.05 -8.09 7.54
N ALA A 67 4.78 -8.51 7.56
CA ALA A 67 3.67 -7.63 7.88
C ALA A 67 3.77 -7.02 9.29
N ALA A 68 4.12 -7.82 10.30
CA ALA A 68 4.33 -7.33 11.65
C ALA A 68 5.42 -6.26 11.71
N TYR A 69 6.54 -6.47 11.01
CA TYR A 69 7.60 -5.47 10.90
C TYR A 69 7.10 -4.20 10.20
N LEU A 70 6.44 -4.33 9.06
CA LEU A 70 5.92 -3.19 8.32
C LEU A 70 4.91 -2.39 9.14
N ASN A 71 3.98 -3.07 9.81
CA ASN A 71 2.96 -2.45 10.63
C ASN A 71 3.56 -1.71 11.83
N ALA A 72 4.64 -2.23 12.43
CA ALA A 72 5.33 -1.59 13.54
C ALA A 72 6.09 -0.33 13.12
N HIS A 73 6.72 -0.35 11.95
CA HIS A 73 7.71 0.66 11.55
C HIS A 73 7.24 1.66 10.50
N PHE A 74 6.07 1.44 9.89
CA PHE A 74 5.55 2.30 8.82
C PHE A 74 4.05 2.54 8.97
N VAL A 75 3.57 3.52 8.21
CA VAL A 75 2.18 3.53 7.73
C VAL A 75 2.19 3.00 6.29
N PRO A 76 1.76 1.74 6.05
CA PRO A 76 1.71 1.17 4.71
C PRO A 76 0.54 1.76 3.92
N VAL A 77 0.83 2.34 2.75
CA VAL A 77 -0.17 2.92 1.84
C VAL A 77 -0.13 2.17 0.51
N LYS A 78 -1.28 1.62 0.11
CA LYS A 78 -1.46 0.94 -1.18
C LYS A 78 -2.18 1.87 -2.15
N VAL A 79 -1.68 1.96 -3.38
CA VAL A 79 -2.25 2.83 -4.43
C VAL A 79 -2.48 2.02 -5.69
N ASP A 80 -3.68 2.17 -6.25
CA ASP A 80 -4.00 1.72 -7.59
C ASP A 80 -3.60 2.79 -8.61
N ARG A 81 -2.64 2.48 -9.47
CA ARG A 81 -2.19 3.35 -10.55
C ARG A 81 -3.30 3.67 -11.53
N GLU A 82 -4.24 2.75 -11.76
CA GLU A 82 -5.34 2.96 -12.72
C GLU A 82 -6.33 4.02 -12.21
N GLU A 83 -6.54 4.09 -10.89
CA GLU A 83 -7.36 5.14 -10.27
C GLU A 83 -6.56 6.43 -10.00
N ARG A 84 -5.25 6.33 -9.71
CA ARG A 84 -4.37 7.44 -9.32
C ARG A 84 -3.07 7.49 -10.14
N PRO A 85 -3.16 7.73 -11.46
CA PRO A 85 -1.98 7.87 -12.31
C PRO A 85 -1.16 9.13 -11.97
N ASP A 86 -1.78 10.13 -11.35
CA ASP A 86 -1.14 11.34 -10.86
C ASP A 86 -0.12 11.05 -9.75
N VAL A 87 -0.46 10.14 -8.83
CA VAL A 87 0.44 9.74 -7.74
C VAL A 87 1.60 8.93 -8.31
N ASP A 88 1.32 7.95 -9.17
CA ASP A 88 2.34 7.13 -9.81
C ASP A 88 3.39 7.96 -10.55
N ALA A 89 2.96 8.93 -11.37
CA ALA A 89 3.85 9.77 -12.16
C ALA A 89 4.85 10.55 -11.28
N VAL A 90 4.38 11.18 -10.20
CA VAL A 90 5.22 11.98 -9.30
C VAL A 90 6.29 11.12 -8.63
N TYR A 91 5.93 9.93 -8.15
CA TYR A 91 6.89 9.06 -7.46
C TYR A 91 7.82 8.31 -8.42
N MET A 92 7.37 8.00 -9.63
CA MET A 92 8.23 7.44 -10.67
C MET A 92 9.31 8.44 -11.12
N GLU A 93 8.97 9.72 -11.28
CA GLU A 93 9.94 10.78 -11.56
C GLU A 93 11.00 10.88 -10.45
N ALA A 94 10.57 10.82 -9.19
CA ALA A 94 11.45 10.94 -8.03
C ALA A 94 12.48 9.80 -7.90
N VAL A 95 12.20 8.60 -8.44
CA VAL A 95 13.12 7.43 -8.34
C VAL A 95 13.97 7.21 -9.60
N GLN A 96 13.74 7.99 -10.66
CA GLN A 96 14.49 7.92 -11.92
C GLN A 96 15.55 9.03 -12.07
N ALA A 97 15.65 9.95 -11.09
CA ALA A 97 16.58 11.08 -11.08
C ALA A 97 17.98 10.74 -10.56
#